data_AF-A0A2E7JT72-F1
#
_entry.id   AF-A0A2E7JT72-F1
#
_cell.length_a   1.000
_cell.length_b   1.000
_cell.length_c   1.000
_cell.angle_alpha   90.00
_cell.angle_beta   90.00
_cell.angle_gamma   90.00
#
_symmetry.space_group_name_H-M   'P 1'
#
loop_
_entity.id
_entity.type
_entity.pdbx_description
1 polymer ?
#
loop_
_entity_poly.entity_id
_entity_poly.type
_entity_poly.pdbx_seq_one_letter_code
_entity_poly.pdbx_strand_id
1 'polypeptide(L)'
;MRKGMTMKKLFIGGLALALLVSASENAAAQEEKKMTRDEYVAQMADLTGREGTAKGQIETLDAEIEALKAQLAQLDRDNADLNAQILTAVSATDAQVKAFGKNLDSIAAQLEGLLALAPEVLIQRRGEVNDLAAQVGELKENKISALPEMAAQLADIDKMIAQLKARVAQPVTIDYTVAKGDNLWNISKMERIYADPYMWPRLYRANKEQIQDPDLIYPDQTLAVPFGVAENQHLVTRGDFLFKIAAEVYNDGGKWHKIYEANKQQIVEPHLIFPAQVLELPSN
;
A
#
# COMPACT_ATOMS: atom_id res chain seq x y z
N MET A 1 18.21 12.38 -24.99
CA MET A 1 18.79 13.70 -24.68
C MET A 1 19.03 13.80 -23.17
N ARG A 2 20.27 14.15 -22.77
CA ARG A 2 20.80 14.62 -21.46
C ARG A 2 20.45 13.78 -20.19
N LYS A 3 21.36 12.93 -19.69
CA LYS A 3 22.54 13.17 -18.79
C LYS A 3 22.19 13.66 -17.38
N GLY A 4 22.52 12.85 -16.37
CA GLY A 4 22.49 13.21 -14.95
C GLY A 4 22.95 12.10 -14.01
N MET A 5 24.02 11.35 -14.36
CA MET A 5 24.64 10.36 -13.48
C MET A 5 25.72 11.08 -12.64
N THR A 6 25.41 11.37 -11.38
CA THR A 6 26.27 12.10 -10.46
C THR A 6 27.40 11.21 -9.97
N MET A 7 28.63 11.58 -10.37
CA MET A 7 29.91 10.98 -9.97
C MET A 7 30.07 11.01 -8.44
N LYS A 8 29.71 9.92 -7.77
CA LYS A 8 30.25 9.55 -6.45
C LYS A 8 31.23 8.40 -6.69
N LYS A 9 32.45 8.53 -6.16
CA LYS A 9 33.61 7.60 -6.25
C LYS A 9 34.54 7.83 -7.45
N LEU A 10 35.30 8.92 -7.44
CA LEU A 10 36.49 9.03 -8.30
C LEU A 10 37.49 10.07 -7.77
N PHE A 11 37.97 9.94 -6.53
CA PHE A 11 39.12 10.75 -6.08
C PHE A 11 39.99 10.11 -4.99
N ILE A 12 39.92 8.79 -4.77
CA ILE A 12 40.75 8.09 -3.76
C ILE A 12 41.84 7.19 -4.40
N GLY A 13 41.82 6.97 -5.72
CA GLY A 13 42.76 6.07 -6.40
C GLY A 13 43.94 6.70 -7.13
N GLY A 14 44.01 8.04 -7.21
CA GLY A 14 44.96 8.72 -8.11
C GLY A 14 46.40 8.82 -7.60
N LEU A 15 46.60 8.91 -6.27
CA LEU A 15 47.93 9.17 -5.71
C LEU A 15 48.78 7.90 -5.54
N ALA A 16 48.15 6.76 -5.25
CA ALA A 16 48.86 5.49 -5.08
C ALA A 16 49.33 4.88 -6.42
N LEU A 17 48.60 5.13 -7.52
CA LEU A 17 48.95 4.59 -8.83
C LEU A 17 50.03 5.43 -9.55
N ALA A 18 50.15 6.72 -9.23
CA ALA A 18 51.26 7.56 -9.71
C ALA A 18 52.60 7.20 -9.04
N LEU A 19 52.58 6.57 -7.86
CA LEU A 19 53.78 6.12 -7.12
C LEU A 19 54.26 4.72 -7.53
N LEU A 20 53.41 3.91 -8.17
CA LEU A 20 53.73 2.54 -8.57
C LEU A 20 54.16 2.41 -10.04
N VAL A 21 53.81 3.36 -10.91
CA VAL A 21 54.19 3.32 -12.34
C VAL A 21 55.60 3.89 -12.60
N SER A 22 56.19 4.62 -11.67
CA SER A 22 57.59 5.11 -11.79
C SER A 22 58.66 4.08 -11.42
N ALA A 23 58.27 2.88 -10.97
CA ALA A 23 59.22 1.88 -10.44
C ALA A 23 59.66 0.80 -11.46
N SER A 24 59.09 0.75 -12.68
CA SER A 24 59.33 -0.36 -13.60
C SER A 24 60.03 -0.04 -14.93
N GLU A 25 60.47 1.19 -15.19
CA GLU A 25 61.08 1.53 -16.51
C GLU A 25 62.55 1.97 -16.50
N ASN A 26 63.24 2.07 -15.35
CA ASN A 26 64.64 2.55 -15.33
C ASN A 26 65.65 1.58 -14.70
N ALA A 27 65.53 0.28 -15.00
CA ALA A 27 66.54 -0.73 -14.64
C ALA A 27 67.76 -0.77 -15.59
N ALA A 28 68.03 0.29 -16.35
CA ALA A 28 69.16 0.36 -17.28
C ALA A 28 70.04 1.59 -17.01
N ALA A 29 71.22 1.34 -16.45
CA ALA A 29 72.45 2.12 -16.53
C ALA A 29 72.31 3.66 -16.51
N GLN A 30 72.26 4.24 -15.31
CA GLN A 30 72.50 5.67 -15.11
C GLN A 30 73.91 5.85 -14.54
N GLU A 31 74.82 6.39 -15.35
CA GLU A 31 76.10 6.94 -14.89
C GLU A 31 75.87 7.80 -13.64
N GLU A 32 76.51 7.44 -12.51
CA GLU A 32 76.52 8.27 -11.30
C GLU A 32 77.26 9.59 -11.60
N LYS A 33 76.57 10.57 -12.20
CA LYS A 33 76.97 11.96 -12.05
C LYS A 33 76.91 12.28 -10.57
N LYS A 34 78.05 12.21 -9.89
CA LYS A 34 78.18 12.70 -8.51
C LYS A 34 77.77 14.16 -8.50
N MET A 35 76.56 14.44 -7.98
CA MET A 35 76.09 15.80 -7.75
C MET A 35 77.18 16.58 -7.05
N THR A 36 77.42 17.78 -7.54
CA THR A 36 78.28 18.72 -6.84
C THR A 36 77.70 19.01 -5.46
N ARG A 37 78.56 19.36 -4.50
CA ARG A 37 78.11 19.72 -3.14
C ARG A 37 76.99 20.78 -3.17
N ASP A 38 77.06 21.72 -4.11
CA ASP A 38 76.09 22.79 -4.27
C ASP A 38 74.73 22.28 -4.79
N GLU A 39 74.72 21.34 -5.74
CA GLU A 39 73.48 20.68 -6.21
C GLU A 39 72.83 19.84 -5.10
N TYR A 40 73.62 19.13 -4.29
CA TYR A 40 73.11 18.38 -3.14
C TYR A 40 72.49 19.31 -2.09
N VAL A 41 73.15 20.44 -1.79
CA VAL A 41 72.63 21.45 -0.87
C VAL A 41 71.30 22.04 -1.40
N ALA A 42 71.22 22.35 -2.69
CA ALA A 42 70.00 22.84 -3.32
C ALA A 42 68.86 21.81 -3.29
N GLN A 43 69.16 20.53 -3.54
CA GLN A 43 68.16 19.46 -3.46
C GLN A 43 67.69 19.21 -2.03
N MET A 44 68.58 19.24 -1.04
CA MET A 44 68.21 19.14 0.37
C MET A 44 67.31 20.32 0.79
N ALA A 45 67.61 21.54 0.33
CA ALA A 45 66.78 22.70 0.60
C ALA A 45 65.38 22.59 -0.03
N ASP A 46 65.27 22.09 -1.27
CA ASP A 46 63.97 21.81 -1.93
C ASP A 46 63.16 20.76 -1.14
N LEU A 47 63.79 19.65 -0.78
CA LEU A 47 63.14 18.59 -0.01
C LEU A 47 62.66 19.08 1.36
N THR A 48 63.47 19.88 2.06
CA THR A 48 63.06 20.52 3.33
C THR A 48 61.88 21.48 3.12
N GLY A 49 61.87 22.25 2.03
CA GLY A 49 60.75 23.14 1.69
C GLY A 49 59.46 22.38 1.37
N ARG A 50 59.55 21.28 0.63
CA ARG A 50 58.43 20.37 0.33
C ARG A 50 57.91 19.67 1.58
N GLU A 51 58.80 19.22 2.47
CA GLU A 51 58.43 18.65 3.77
C GLU A 51 57.68 19.67 4.63
N GLY A 52 58.17 20.92 4.70
CA GLY A 52 57.48 22.00 5.41
C GLY A 52 56.10 22.31 4.83
N THR A 53 55.99 22.34 3.50
CA THR A 53 54.71 22.56 2.80
C THR A 53 53.72 21.41 3.09
N ALA A 54 54.18 20.16 2.99
CA ALA A 54 53.35 18.99 3.28
C ALA A 54 52.90 18.95 4.75
N LYS A 55 53.76 19.33 5.70
CA LYS A 55 53.38 19.46 7.12
C LYS A 55 52.30 20.53 7.33
N GLY A 56 52.45 21.70 6.73
CA GLY A 56 51.42 22.75 6.80
C GLY A 56 50.09 22.33 6.16
N GLN A 57 50.12 21.54 5.08
CA GLN A 57 48.92 20.95 4.48
C GLN A 57 48.26 19.92 5.40
N ILE A 58 49.04 19.06 6.08
CA ILE A 58 48.52 18.10 7.06
C ILE A 58 47.85 18.85 8.22
N GLU A 59 48.49 19.87 8.78
CA GLU A 59 47.93 20.69 9.86
C GLU A 59 46.61 21.36 9.44
N THR A 60 46.54 21.83 8.19
CA THR A 60 45.31 22.41 7.62
C THR A 60 44.20 21.37 7.51
N LEU A 61 44.51 20.19 6.94
CA LEU A 61 43.55 19.10 6.78
C LEU A 61 43.08 18.56 8.15
N ASP A 62 43.96 18.47 9.14
CA ASP A 62 43.61 18.07 10.49
C ASP A 62 42.64 19.07 11.13
N ALA A 63 42.88 20.36 10.96
CA ALA A 63 41.96 21.41 11.41
C ALA A 63 40.59 21.32 10.71
N GLU A 64 40.57 21.06 9.39
CA GLU A 64 39.33 20.84 8.64
C GLU A 64 38.57 19.60 9.13
N ILE A 65 39.27 18.50 9.42
CA ILE A 65 38.67 17.27 9.95
C ILE A 65 38.03 17.52 11.30
N GLU A 66 38.71 18.23 12.20
CA GLU A 66 38.15 18.57 13.52
C GLU A 66 36.94 19.50 13.41
N ALA A 67 36.97 20.47 12.48
CA ALA A 67 35.83 21.33 12.19
C ALA A 67 34.63 20.52 11.66
N LEU A 68 34.85 19.59 10.73
CA LEU A 68 33.81 18.71 10.20
C LEU A 68 33.22 17.78 11.27
N LYS A 69 34.05 17.24 12.17
CA LYS A 69 33.58 16.44 13.31
C LYS A 69 32.68 17.27 14.23
N ALA A 70 33.06 18.52 14.52
CA ALA A 70 32.25 19.41 15.32
C ALA A 70 30.89 19.74 14.65
N GLN A 71 30.89 19.93 13.32
CA GLN A 71 29.66 20.14 12.55
C GLN A 71 28.75 18.91 12.58
N LEU A 72 29.28 17.69 12.43
CA LEU A 72 28.51 16.45 12.54
C LEU A 72 27.87 16.32 13.93
N ALA A 73 28.65 16.56 14.99
CA ALA A 73 28.14 16.51 16.36
C ALA A 73 27.10 17.60 16.67
N GLN A 74 27.12 18.73 15.96
CA GLN A 74 26.05 19.73 16.03
C GLN A 74 24.80 19.25 15.29
N LEU A 75 24.96 18.72 14.08
CA LEU A 75 23.85 18.20 13.28
C LEU A 75 23.11 17.06 14.01
N ASP A 76 23.84 16.19 14.72
CA ASP A 76 23.25 15.13 15.53
C ASP A 76 22.39 15.67 16.68
N ARG A 77 22.86 16.75 17.34
CA ARG A 77 22.10 17.45 18.39
C ARG A 77 20.86 18.14 17.83
N ASP A 78 21.00 18.85 16.71
CA ASP A 78 19.89 19.53 16.05
C ASP A 78 18.81 18.53 15.61
N ASN A 79 19.20 17.36 15.09
CA ASN A 79 18.26 16.28 14.75
C ASN A 79 17.55 15.73 16.00
N ALA A 80 18.26 15.52 17.10
CA ALA A 80 17.65 15.06 18.35
C ALA A 80 16.62 16.08 18.90
N ASP A 81 16.96 17.37 18.87
CA ASP A 81 16.07 18.45 19.30
C ASP A 81 14.83 18.55 18.39
N LEU A 82 15.01 18.48 17.08
CA LEU A 82 13.89 18.46 16.12
C LEU A 82 12.97 17.26 16.35
N ASN A 83 13.52 16.07 16.56
CA ASN A 83 12.73 14.88 16.86
C ASN A 83 11.91 15.05 18.15
N ALA A 84 12.50 15.63 19.20
CA ALA A 84 11.79 15.94 20.44
C ALA A 84 10.66 16.97 20.25
N GLN A 85 10.89 18.00 19.42
CA GLN A 85 9.88 19.00 19.07
C GLN A 85 8.71 18.36 18.28
N ILE A 86 9.01 17.49 17.32
CA ILE A 86 7.99 16.76 16.54
C ILE A 86 7.09 15.94 17.47
N LEU A 87 7.69 15.14 18.35
CA LEU A 87 6.95 14.31 19.31
C LEU A 87 6.06 15.15 20.23
N THR A 88 6.56 16.30 20.68
CA THR A 88 5.79 17.25 21.50
C THR A 88 4.62 17.83 20.71
N ALA A 89 4.82 18.21 19.44
CA ALA A 89 3.79 18.78 18.58
C ALA A 89 2.62 17.80 18.33
N VAL A 90 2.92 16.51 18.13
CA VAL A 90 1.89 15.47 17.99
C VAL A 90 1.39 14.92 19.32
N SER A 91 1.91 15.40 20.45
CA SER A 91 1.56 14.93 21.80
C SER A 91 1.72 13.40 21.95
N ALA A 92 2.78 12.83 21.37
CA ALA A 92 3.01 11.40 21.34
C ALA A 92 4.47 11.05 21.69
N THR A 93 4.68 9.82 22.13
CA THR A 93 6.02 9.25 22.37
C THR A 93 6.52 8.48 21.14
N ASP A 94 7.82 8.27 21.03
CA ASP A 94 8.43 7.45 19.97
C ASP A 94 7.81 6.04 19.88
N ALA A 95 7.55 5.43 21.05
CA ALA A 95 6.89 4.12 21.13
C ALA A 95 5.46 4.15 20.55
N GLN A 96 4.71 5.24 20.77
CA GLN A 96 3.37 5.42 20.21
C GLN A 96 3.40 5.66 18.70
N VAL A 97 4.35 6.46 18.20
CA VAL A 97 4.53 6.68 16.76
C VAL A 97 4.89 5.37 16.07
N LYS A 98 5.82 4.59 16.64
CA LYS A 98 6.20 3.27 16.11
C LYS A 98 5.04 2.27 16.15
N ALA A 99 4.23 2.28 17.20
CA ALA A 99 3.04 1.44 17.28
C ALA A 99 1.98 1.84 16.24
N PHE A 100 1.81 3.14 16.01
CA PHE A 100 0.93 3.66 14.97
C PHE A 100 1.37 3.21 13.58
N GLY A 101 2.67 3.37 13.25
CA GLY A 101 3.24 2.88 11.99
C GLY A 101 3.02 1.38 11.78
N LYS A 102 3.27 0.56 12.81
CA LYS A 102 2.98 -0.89 12.75
C LYS A 102 1.51 -1.21 12.49
N ASN A 103 0.59 -0.39 13.02
CA ASN A 103 -0.83 -0.58 12.78
C ASN A 103 -1.17 -0.28 11.30
N LEU A 104 -0.60 0.80 10.74
CA LEU A 104 -0.71 1.09 9.31
C LEU A 104 -0.14 -0.02 8.44
N ASP A 105 1.03 -0.57 8.79
CA ASP A 105 1.63 -1.69 8.07
C ASP A 105 0.72 -2.94 8.08
N SER A 106 0.10 -3.23 9.22
CA SER A 106 -0.85 -4.34 9.35
C SER A 106 -2.08 -4.13 8.47
N ILE A 107 -2.66 -2.92 8.47
CA ILE A 107 -3.79 -2.57 7.62
C ILE A 107 -3.41 -2.67 6.14
N ALA A 108 -2.24 -2.15 5.76
CA ALA A 108 -1.74 -2.24 4.39
C ALA A 108 -1.62 -3.70 3.95
N ALA A 109 -1.03 -4.58 4.77
CA ALA A 109 -0.91 -6.00 4.46
C ALA A 109 -2.28 -6.69 4.29
N GLN A 110 -3.28 -6.34 5.12
CA GLN A 110 -4.65 -6.84 4.97
C GLN A 110 -5.29 -6.37 3.66
N LEU A 111 -5.14 -5.10 3.31
CA LEU A 111 -5.65 -4.54 2.06
C LEU A 111 -4.96 -5.14 0.83
N GLU A 112 -3.65 -5.40 0.90
CA GLU A 112 -2.90 -6.10 -0.16
C GLU A 112 -3.42 -7.52 -0.34
N GLY A 113 -3.67 -8.23 0.77
CA GLY A 113 -4.29 -9.54 0.75
C GLY A 113 -5.68 -9.53 0.09
N LEU A 114 -6.50 -8.53 0.39
CA LEU A 114 -7.81 -8.35 -0.25
C LEU A 114 -7.70 -8.00 -1.74
N LEU A 115 -6.70 -7.20 -2.13
CA LEU A 115 -6.45 -6.87 -3.53
C LEU A 115 -6.01 -8.10 -4.35
N ALA A 116 -5.37 -9.08 -3.72
CA ALA A 116 -4.98 -10.32 -4.39
C ALA A 116 -6.16 -11.30 -4.60
N LEU A 117 -7.32 -11.06 -3.99
CA LEU A 117 -8.47 -11.96 -4.11
C LEU A 117 -9.14 -11.87 -5.49
N ALA A 118 -9.74 -13.00 -5.89
CA ALA A 118 -10.65 -13.06 -7.02
C ALA A 118 -11.88 -12.16 -6.77
N PRO A 119 -12.48 -11.56 -7.83
CA PRO A 119 -13.58 -10.60 -7.68
C PRO A 119 -14.76 -11.12 -6.85
N GLU A 120 -15.18 -12.37 -7.06
CA GLU A 120 -16.29 -13.00 -6.37
C GLU A 120 -16.04 -13.16 -4.86
N VAL A 121 -14.82 -13.55 -4.47
CA VAL A 121 -14.41 -13.68 -3.06
C VAL A 121 -14.27 -12.29 -2.42
N LEU A 122 -13.74 -11.33 -3.17
CA LEU A 122 -13.59 -9.95 -2.71
C LEU A 122 -14.96 -9.31 -2.40
N ILE A 123 -15.98 -9.56 -3.23
CA ILE A 123 -17.34 -9.06 -3.00
C ILE A 123 -17.94 -9.65 -1.72
N GLN A 124 -17.74 -10.94 -1.45
CA GLN A 124 -18.18 -11.55 -0.19
C GLN A 124 -17.51 -10.90 1.03
N ARG A 125 -16.24 -10.49 0.90
CA ARG A 125 -15.46 -9.80 1.94
C ARG A 125 -15.61 -8.27 1.93
N ARG A 126 -16.64 -7.73 1.28
CA ARG A 126 -16.92 -6.28 1.26
C ARG A 126 -17.05 -5.68 2.66
N GLY A 127 -17.58 -6.43 3.63
CA GLY A 127 -17.66 -5.99 5.03
C GLY A 127 -16.30 -5.62 5.61
N GLU A 128 -15.29 -6.47 5.38
CA GLU A 128 -13.92 -6.23 5.85
C GLU A 128 -13.27 -5.02 5.19
N VAL A 129 -13.52 -4.79 3.89
CA VAL A 129 -13.07 -3.56 3.21
C VAL A 129 -13.64 -2.31 3.90
N ASN A 130 -14.93 -2.36 4.29
CA ASN A 130 -15.59 -1.26 4.97
C ASN A 130 -15.05 -1.07 6.40
N ASP A 131 -14.85 -2.17 7.13
CA ASP A 131 -14.32 -2.14 8.49
C ASP A 131 -12.90 -1.58 8.53
N LEU A 132 -12.02 -2.01 7.60
CA LEU A 132 -10.68 -1.45 7.46
C LEU A 132 -10.71 0.04 7.06
N ALA A 133 -11.62 0.42 6.17
CA ALA A 133 -11.78 1.83 5.81
C ALA A 133 -12.24 2.69 7.00
N ALA A 134 -13.11 2.16 7.85
CA ALA A 134 -13.54 2.83 9.08
C ALA A 134 -12.38 2.97 10.08
N GLN A 135 -11.60 1.90 10.31
CA GLN A 135 -10.40 1.93 11.16
C GLN A 135 -9.39 2.97 10.68
N VAL A 136 -9.14 3.06 9.37
CA VAL A 136 -8.26 4.09 8.79
C VAL A 136 -8.82 5.49 9.02
N GLY A 137 -10.15 5.66 8.92
CA GLY A 137 -10.82 6.92 9.29
C GLY A 137 -10.56 7.32 10.74
N GLU A 138 -10.70 6.38 11.68
CA GLU A 138 -10.40 6.62 13.11
C GLU A 138 -8.93 6.96 13.36
N LEU A 139 -8.00 6.30 12.65
CA LEU A 139 -6.56 6.58 12.78
C LEU A 139 -6.19 7.98 12.28
N LYS A 140 -6.91 8.53 11.31
CA LYS A 140 -6.69 9.90 10.80
C LYS A 140 -7.06 10.98 11.81
N GLU A 141 -7.93 10.69 12.77
CA GLU A 141 -8.25 11.63 13.86
C GLU A 141 -7.10 11.77 14.87
N ASN A 142 -6.15 10.83 14.87
CA ASN A 142 -4.96 10.92 15.71
C ASN A 142 -3.94 11.90 15.12
N LYS A 143 -3.38 12.79 15.94
CA LYS A 143 -2.34 13.76 15.54
C LYS A 143 -1.09 13.12 14.93
N ILE A 144 -0.78 11.87 15.30
CA ILE A 144 0.36 11.12 14.74
C ILE A 144 0.21 10.94 13.21
N SER A 145 -1.03 10.91 12.70
CA SER A 145 -1.31 10.81 11.26
C SER A 145 -0.76 11.98 10.44
N ALA A 146 -0.54 13.15 11.06
CA ALA A 146 -0.01 14.34 10.41
C ALA A 146 1.51 14.30 10.22
N LEU A 147 2.22 13.32 10.82
CA LEU A 147 3.64 13.12 10.57
C LEU A 147 3.87 12.75 9.09
N PRO A 148 4.88 13.30 8.40
CA PRO A 148 5.05 13.11 6.96
C PRO A 148 5.10 11.64 6.51
N GLU A 149 5.80 10.79 7.25
CA GLU A 149 5.89 9.36 6.96
C GLU A 149 4.53 8.67 7.11
N MET A 150 3.81 8.94 8.19
CA MET A 150 2.50 8.37 8.48
C MET A 150 1.45 8.87 7.47
N ALA A 151 1.49 10.14 7.12
CA ALA A 151 0.62 10.75 6.11
C ALA A 151 0.83 10.13 4.73
N ALA A 152 2.08 9.85 4.35
CA ALA A 152 2.40 9.15 3.12
C ALA A 152 1.83 7.73 3.10
N GLN A 153 2.04 6.96 4.18
CA GLN A 153 1.47 5.61 4.30
C GLN A 153 -0.07 5.62 4.24
N LEU A 154 -0.71 6.58 4.92
CA LEU A 154 -2.17 6.74 4.88
C LEU A 154 -2.68 7.06 3.47
N ALA A 155 -1.95 7.86 2.69
CA ALA A 155 -2.32 8.16 1.31
C ALA A 155 -2.26 6.92 0.40
N ASP A 156 -1.26 6.06 0.60
CA ASP A 156 -1.18 4.78 -0.12
C ASP A 156 -2.32 3.83 0.28
N ILE A 157 -2.60 3.74 1.58
CA ILE A 157 -3.73 2.97 2.12
C ILE A 157 -5.07 3.49 1.55
N ASP A 158 -5.27 4.80 1.48
CA ASP A 158 -6.48 5.40 0.90
C ASP A 158 -6.66 5.02 -0.56
N LYS A 159 -5.57 5.01 -1.34
CA LYS A 159 -5.59 4.57 -2.73
C LYS A 159 -6.00 3.10 -2.85
N MET A 160 -5.48 2.24 -1.97
CA MET A 160 -5.85 0.82 -1.95
C MET A 160 -7.32 0.64 -1.57
N ILE A 161 -7.81 1.35 -0.56
CA ILE A 161 -9.23 1.35 -0.16
C ILE A 161 -10.11 1.81 -1.32
N ALA A 162 -9.75 2.90 -2.00
CA ALA A 162 -10.49 3.40 -3.15
C ALA A 162 -10.55 2.35 -4.28
N GLN A 163 -9.43 1.69 -4.57
CA GLN A 163 -9.38 0.60 -5.56
C GLN A 163 -10.25 -0.60 -5.14
N LEU A 164 -10.20 -1.01 -3.88
CA LEU A 164 -11.02 -2.10 -3.36
C LEU A 164 -12.51 -1.75 -3.42
N LYS A 165 -12.89 -0.54 -3.01
CA LYS A 165 -14.27 -0.04 -3.09
C LYS A 165 -14.80 -0.05 -4.53
N ALA A 166 -13.98 0.37 -5.49
CA ALA A 166 -14.34 0.32 -6.90
C ALA A 166 -14.55 -1.12 -7.40
N ARG A 167 -13.72 -2.08 -6.94
CA ARG A 167 -13.86 -3.50 -7.32
C ARG A 167 -15.08 -4.18 -6.71
N VAL A 168 -15.36 -3.95 -5.42
CA VAL A 168 -16.54 -4.55 -4.75
C VAL A 168 -17.87 -3.96 -5.24
N ALA A 169 -17.85 -2.77 -5.85
CA ALA A 169 -19.02 -2.14 -6.45
C ALA A 169 -19.42 -2.76 -7.80
N GLN A 170 -18.51 -3.51 -8.44
CA GLN A 170 -18.80 -4.15 -9.72
C GLN A 170 -19.40 -5.56 -9.50
N PRO A 171 -20.63 -5.83 -9.94
CA PRO A 171 -21.19 -7.17 -9.89
C PRO A 171 -20.43 -8.09 -10.86
N VAL A 172 -20.29 -9.35 -10.48
CA VAL A 172 -19.59 -10.38 -11.27
C VAL A 172 -20.45 -11.63 -11.29
N THR A 173 -20.48 -12.34 -12.42
CA THR A 173 -21.14 -13.65 -12.51
C THR A 173 -20.09 -14.68 -12.88
N ILE A 174 -20.09 -15.80 -12.16
CA ILE A 174 -19.25 -16.97 -12.47
C ILE A 174 -20.14 -18.13 -12.88
N ASP A 175 -19.57 -19.09 -13.60
CA ASP A 175 -20.26 -20.31 -13.99
C ASP A 175 -19.98 -21.44 -13.00
N TYR A 176 -21.02 -22.20 -12.64
CA TYR A 176 -20.96 -23.38 -11.80
C TYR A 176 -21.51 -24.59 -12.53
N THR A 177 -20.69 -25.62 -12.72
CA THR A 177 -21.15 -26.91 -13.26
C THR A 177 -21.70 -27.78 -12.14
N VAL A 178 -22.97 -28.16 -12.26
CA VAL A 178 -23.70 -29.00 -11.30
C VAL A 178 -23.08 -30.40 -11.24
N ALA A 179 -22.72 -30.83 -10.04
CA ALA A 179 -22.24 -32.17 -9.76
C ALA A 179 -23.39 -33.11 -9.35
N LYS A 180 -23.13 -34.41 -9.41
CA LYS A 180 -24.10 -35.43 -8.97
C LYS A 180 -24.40 -35.28 -7.47
N GLY A 181 -25.66 -35.06 -7.15
CA GLY A 181 -26.15 -34.92 -5.77
C GLY A 181 -26.26 -33.47 -5.27
N ASP A 182 -25.92 -32.50 -6.12
CA ASP A 182 -26.13 -31.10 -5.81
C ASP A 182 -27.63 -30.74 -5.78
N ASN A 183 -27.93 -29.71 -4.99
CA ASN A 183 -29.18 -28.96 -5.04
C ASN A 183 -28.86 -27.48 -4.78
N LEU A 184 -29.78 -26.58 -5.10
CA LEU A 184 -29.54 -25.13 -5.01
C LEU A 184 -29.13 -24.69 -3.60
N TRP A 185 -29.65 -25.36 -2.56
CA TRP A 185 -29.30 -25.11 -1.16
C TRP A 185 -27.84 -25.46 -0.85
N ASN A 186 -27.41 -26.67 -1.21
CA ASN A 186 -26.07 -27.17 -0.98
C ASN A 186 -25.03 -26.40 -1.79
N ILE A 187 -25.35 -26.03 -3.04
CA ILE A 187 -24.48 -25.18 -3.87
C ILE A 187 -24.29 -23.82 -3.18
N SER A 188 -25.37 -23.18 -2.74
CA SER A 188 -25.31 -21.86 -2.09
C SER A 188 -24.54 -21.88 -0.76
N LYS A 189 -24.63 -22.99 -0.02
CA LYS A 189 -23.87 -23.21 1.22
C LYS A 189 -22.36 -23.28 1.02
N MET A 190 -21.88 -23.61 -0.18
CA MET A 190 -20.44 -23.73 -0.43
C MET A 190 -19.73 -22.40 -0.19
N GLU A 191 -18.57 -22.45 0.47
CA GLU A 191 -17.76 -21.26 0.80
C GLU A 191 -17.38 -20.48 -0.46
N ARG A 192 -17.01 -21.18 -1.54
CA ARG A 192 -16.70 -20.58 -2.84
C ARG A 192 -17.89 -19.94 -3.58
N ILE A 193 -19.12 -20.12 -3.09
CA ILE A 193 -20.35 -19.64 -3.76
C ILE A 193 -20.97 -18.50 -2.98
N TYR A 194 -21.66 -18.77 -1.87
CA TYR A 194 -22.19 -17.69 -1.02
C TYR A 194 -21.84 -17.87 0.45
N ALA A 195 -21.29 -19.04 0.83
CA ALA A 195 -21.14 -19.45 2.23
C ALA A 195 -22.45 -19.34 3.04
N ASP A 196 -23.59 -19.27 2.36
CA ASP A 196 -24.90 -19.04 2.95
C ASP A 196 -25.96 -19.85 2.18
N PRO A 197 -26.52 -20.91 2.79
CA PRO A 197 -27.56 -21.69 2.15
C PRO A 197 -28.81 -20.88 1.82
N TYR A 198 -29.12 -19.81 2.56
CA TYR A 198 -30.30 -18.97 2.33
C TYR A 198 -30.22 -18.14 1.04
N MET A 199 -29.07 -18.17 0.35
CA MET A 199 -28.87 -17.51 -0.94
C MET A 199 -29.34 -18.34 -2.13
N TRP A 200 -29.84 -19.56 -1.92
CA TRP A 200 -30.41 -20.40 -2.99
C TRP A 200 -31.48 -19.72 -3.84
N PRO A 201 -32.37 -18.83 -3.33
CA PRO A 201 -33.37 -18.16 -4.17
C PRO A 201 -32.72 -17.21 -5.16
N ARG A 202 -31.56 -16.60 -4.83
CA ARG A 202 -30.81 -15.75 -5.74
C ARG A 202 -30.21 -16.58 -6.89
N LEU A 203 -29.64 -17.75 -6.57
CA LEU A 203 -29.15 -18.69 -7.57
C LEU A 203 -30.27 -19.15 -8.50
N TYR A 204 -31.44 -19.52 -7.94
CA TYR A 204 -32.61 -19.90 -8.72
C TYR A 204 -33.07 -18.79 -9.67
N ARG A 205 -33.27 -17.56 -9.16
CA ARG A 205 -33.76 -16.43 -9.96
C ARG A 205 -32.84 -16.11 -11.13
N ALA A 206 -31.53 -16.18 -10.93
CA ALA A 206 -30.54 -15.94 -11.99
C ALA A 206 -30.60 -16.99 -13.12
N ASN A 207 -31.13 -18.18 -12.84
CA ASN A 207 -31.18 -19.31 -13.77
C ASN A 207 -32.63 -19.74 -14.07
N LYS A 208 -33.62 -18.90 -13.78
CA LYS A 208 -35.05 -19.25 -13.86
C LYS A 208 -35.50 -19.70 -15.25
N GLU A 209 -34.85 -19.19 -16.30
CA GLU A 209 -35.12 -19.62 -17.68
C GLU A 209 -34.70 -21.07 -17.95
N GLN A 210 -33.72 -21.58 -17.20
CA GLN A 210 -33.19 -22.94 -17.32
C GLN A 210 -33.75 -23.90 -16.26
N ILE A 211 -34.20 -23.39 -15.12
CA ILE A 211 -34.72 -24.17 -13.99
C ILE A 211 -36.21 -23.88 -13.84
N GLN A 212 -37.05 -24.79 -14.32
CA GLN A 212 -38.51 -24.66 -14.14
C GLN A 212 -38.92 -24.99 -12.71
N ASP A 213 -38.39 -26.07 -12.16
CA ASP A 213 -38.63 -26.53 -10.79
C ASP A 213 -37.35 -26.32 -9.96
N PRO A 214 -37.37 -25.48 -8.89
CA PRO A 214 -36.21 -25.24 -8.02
C PRO A 214 -35.58 -26.51 -7.43
N ASP A 215 -36.36 -27.58 -7.27
CA ASP A 215 -35.88 -28.84 -6.69
C ASP A 215 -35.22 -29.76 -7.74
N LEU A 216 -35.27 -29.40 -9.03
CA LEU A 216 -34.74 -30.19 -10.14
C LEU A 216 -33.60 -29.46 -10.87
N ILE A 217 -32.37 -29.85 -10.56
CA ILE A 217 -31.16 -29.53 -11.33
C ILE A 217 -30.46 -30.82 -11.74
N TYR A 218 -29.75 -30.80 -12.87
CA TYR A 218 -29.15 -32.00 -13.46
C TYR A 218 -27.61 -31.92 -13.49
N PRO A 219 -26.90 -33.05 -13.32
CA PRO A 219 -25.45 -33.08 -13.51
C PRO A 219 -25.02 -32.51 -14.86
N ASP A 220 -23.86 -31.86 -14.88
CA ASP A 220 -23.27 -31.17 -16.02
C ASP A 220 -24.02 -29.91 -16.51
N GLN A 221 -25.14 -29.56 -15.87
CA GLN A 221 -25.79 -28.27 -16.10
C GLN A 221 -24.89 -27.12 -15.61
N THR A 222 -24.75 -26.07 -16.42
CA THR A 222 -24.00 -24.87 -16.05
C THR A 222 -24.95 -23.80 -15.52
N LEU A 223 -24.74 -23.36 -14.28
CA LEU A 223 -25.52 -22.32 -13.62
C LEU A 223 -24.72 -21.02 -13.51
N ALA A 224 -25.36 -19.90 -13.84
CA ALA A 224 -24.82 -18.58 -13.61
C ALA A 224 -24.97 -18.20 -12.13
N VAL A 225 -23.87 -17.88 -11.46
CA VAL A 225 -23.83 -17.52 -10.05
C VAL A 225 -23.47 -16.03 -9.92
N PRO A 226 -24.46 -15.14 -9.67
CA PRO A 226 -24.20 -13.71 -9.56
C PRO A 226 -23.67 -13.31 -8.18
N PHE A 227 -22.63 -12.47 -8.16
CA PHE A 227 -22.03 -11.82 -7.00
C PHE A 227 -22.21 -10.31 -7.10
N GLY A 228 -22.44 -9.66 -5.95
CA GLY A 228 -22.62 -8.21 -5.90
C GLY A 228 -23.96 -7.78 -6.49
N VAL A 229 -24.21 -6.48 -6.55
CA VAL A 229 -25.39 -5.88 -7.17
C VAL A 229 -24.95 -4.61 -7.87
N ALA A 230 -25.74 -4.13 -8.85
CA ALA A 230 -25.46 -2.85 -9.46
C ALA A 230 -25.57 -1.71 -8.42
N GLU A 231 -24.98 -0.54 -8.72
CA GLU A 231 -24.99 0.62 -7.82
C GLU A 231 -26.41 1.08 -7.45
N ASN A 232 -27.35 0.95 -8.39
CA ASN A 232 -28.75 1.26 -8.20
C ASN A 232 -29.55 0.07 -7.66
N GLN A 233 -28.91 -0.93 -7.04
CA GLN A 233 -29.57 -2.12 -6.52
C GLN A 233 -29.13 -2.42 -5.08
N HIS A 234 -30.02 -3.05 -4.31
CA HIS A 234 -29.74 -3.54 -2.96
C HIS A 234 -29.95 -5.04 -2.86
N LEU A 235 -28.97 -5.77 -2.33
CA LEU A 235 -29.15 -7.16 -1.93
C LEU A 235 -29.74 -7.20 -0.52
N VAL A 236 -30.97 -7.68 -0.39
CA VAL A 236 -31.66 -7.85 0.88
C VAL A 236 -30.92 -8.87 1.74
N THR A 237 -30.48 -8.43 2.91
CA THR A 237 -29.83 -9.26 3.93
C THR A 237 -30.81 -9.55 5.08
N ARG A 238 -30.40 -10.44 5.99
CA ARG A 238 -31.24 -10.80 7.15
C ARG A 238 -31.46 -9.57 8.05
N GLY A 239 -32.73 -9.26 8.32
CA GLY A 239 -33.12 -8.12 9.16
C GLY A 239 -33.35 -6.82 8.40
N ASP A 240 -33.21 -6.82 7.07
CA ASP A 240 -33.59 -5.69 6.24
C ASP A 240 -35.11 -5.55 6.11
N PHE A 241 -35.56 -4.31 6.02
CA PHE A 241 -36.92 -3.90 5.68
C PHE A 241 -36.85 -2.59 4.90
N LEU A 242 -37.87 -2.29 4.07
CA LEU A 242 -37.79 -1.18 3.12
C LEU A 242 -37.48 0.18 3.76
N PHE A 243 -37.98 0.43 4.98
CA PHE A 243 -37.69 1.67 5.71
C PHE A 243 -36.22 1.80 6.11
N LYS A 244 -35.59 0.70 6.56
CA LYS A 244 -34.15 0.68 6.88
C LYS A 244 -33.32 0.94 5.63
N ILE A 245 -33.63 0.24 4.53
CA ILE A 245 -32.91 0.41 3.26
C ILE A 245 -33.05 1.86 2.76
N ALA A 246 -34.26 2.43 2.82
CA ALA A 246 -34.48 3.82 2.43
C ALA A 246 -33.73 4.83 3.33
N ALA A 247 -33.65 4.57 4.63
CA ALA A 247 -32.89 5.40 5.55
C ALA A 247 -31.39 5.36 5.23
N GLU A 248 -30.84 4.19 4.90
CA GLU A 248 -29.43 4.02 4.54
C GLU A 248 -29.08 4.62 3.17
N VAL A 249 -29.95 4.42 2.17
CA VAL A 249 -29.68 4.82 0.78
C VAL A 249 -30.05 6.29 0.52
N TYR A 250 -31.19 6.75 1.02
CA TYR A 250 -31.71 8.09 0.73
C TYR A 250 -31.54 9.09 1.87
N ASN A 251 -30.92 8.66 2.98
CA ASN A 251 -30.89 9.39 4.24
C ASN A 251 -32.30 9.79 4.73
N ASP A 252 -33.32 9.01 4.35
CA ASP A 252 -34.73 9.26 4.65
C ASP A 252 -35.53 7.96 4.54
N GLY A 253 -35.86 7.36 5.69
CA GLY A 253 -36.64 6.13 5.75
C GLY A 253 -38.06 6.26 5.19
N GLY A 254 -38.64 7.47 5.16
CA GLY A 254 -39.98 7.73 4.59
C GLY A 254 -40.06 7.45 3.09
N LYS A 255 -38.91 7.43 2.40
CA LYS A 255 -38.80 7.12 0.96
C LYS A 255 -38.89 5.63 0.63
N TRP A 256 -39.20 4.76 1.60
CA TRP A 256 -39.42 3.33 1.37
C TRP A 256 -40.44 3.04 0.27
N HIS A 257 -41.45 3.90 0.12
CA HIS A 257 -42.46 3.80 -0.95
C HIS A 257 -41.81 3.83 -2.34
N LYS A 258 -40.74 4.61 -2.55
CA LYS A 258 -40.03 4.65 -3.84
C LYS A 258 -39.45 3.28 -4.19
N ILE A 259 -38.84 2.62 -3.21
CA ILE A 259 -38.29 1.26 -3.36
C ILE A 259 -39.42 0.29 -3.64
N TYR A 260 -40.52 0.35 -2.88
CA TYR A 260 -41.67 -0.52 -3.11
C TYR A 260 -42.24 -0.38 -4.53
N GLU A 261 -42.52 0.85 -4.96
CA GLU A 261 -43.08 1.18 -6.27
C GLU A 261 -42.23 0.62 -7.42
N ALA A 262 -40.91 0.77 -7.34
CA ALA A 262 -39.99 0.26 -8.35
C ALA A 262 -39.92 -1.28 -8.40
N ASN A 263 -40.25 -1.95 -7.30
CA ASN A 263 -40.10 -3.40 -7.13
C ASN A 263 -41.43 -4.14 -6.97
N LYS A 264 -42.57 -3.51 -7.32
CA LYS A 264 -43.92 -4.09 -7.17
C LYS A 264 -44.10 -5.46 -7.81
N GLN A 265 -43.33 -5.77 -8.86
CA GLN A 265 -43.40 -7.06 -9.53
C GLN A 265 -42.81 -8.21 -8.70
N GLN A 266 -41.92 -7.91 -7.75
CA GLN A 266 -41.26 -8.91 -6.89
C GLN A 266 -41.67 -8.80 -5.41
N ILE A 267 -42.28 -7.69 -4.99
CA ILE A 267 -42.76 -7.46 -3.62
C ILE A 267 -44.29 -7.54 -3.59
N VAL A 268 -44.81 -8.62 -3.02
CA VAL A 268 -46.26 -8.83 -2.88
C VAL A 268 -46.84 -7.87 -1.83
N GLU A 269 -46.19 -7.77 -0.67
CA GLU A 269 -46.61 -6.89 0.42
C GLU A 269 -45.48 -5.94 0.82
N PRO A 270 -45.75 -4.65 1.07
CA PRO A 270 -44.70 -3.66 1.36
C PRO A 270 -43.75 -4.01 2.51
N HIS A 271 -44.22 -4.78 3.48
CA HIS A 271 -43.43 -5.16 4.66
C HIS A 271 -42.76 -6.53 4.52
N LEU A 272 -42.98 -7.21 3.40
CA LEU A 272 -42.52 -8.58 3.16
C LEU A 272 -41.46 -8.60 2.06
N ILE A 273 -40.21 -8.43 2.48
CA ILE A 273 -39.03 -8.71 1.66
C ILE A 273 -38.28 -9.90 2.24
N PHE A 274 -37.68 -10.70 1.37
CA PHE A 274 -36.98 -11.92 1.73
C PHE A 274 -35.47 -11.76 1.51
N PRO A 275 -34.63 -12.39 2.36
CA PRO A 275 -33.20 -12.47 2.12
C PRO A 275 -32.90 -12.97 0.70
N ALA A 276 -31.78 -12.51 0.16
CA ALA A 276 -31.32 -12.83 -1.20
C ALA A 276 -32.18 -12.21 -2.33
N GLN A 277 -33.19 -11.38 -2.04
CA GLN A 277 -33.82 -10.53 -3.06
C GLN A 277 -32.90 -9.38 -3.47
N VAL A 278 -32.98 -9.00 -4.74
CA VAL A 278 -32.28 -7.82 -5.27
C VAL A 278 -33.33 -6.77 -5.61
N LEU A 279 -33.29 -5.64 -4.92
CA LEU A 279 -34.23 -4.54 -5.09
C LEU A 279 -33.62 -3.43 -5.93
N GLU A 280 -34.34 -2.93 -6.92
CA GLU A 280 -34.01 -1.71 -7.64
C GLU A 280 -34.18 -0.50 -6.71
N LEU A 281 -33.20 0.39 -6.71
CA LEU A 281 -33.17 1.63 -5.94
C LEU A 281 -33.29 2.80 -6.92
N PRO A 282 -34.47 3.42 -7.06
CA PRO A 282 -34.63 4.63 -7.87
C PRO A 282 -33.74 5.76 -7.37
N SER A 283 -33.28 6.62 -8.27
CA SER A 283 -32.59 7.85 -7.88
C SER A 283 -33.47 8.71 -6.96
N ASN A 284 -32.81 9.41 -6.04
CA ASN A 284 -33.47 10.23 -5.02
C ASN A 284 -34.23 11.42 -5.63
#